data_AF-A0A6I6XHB7-F1
#
_entry.id   AF-A0A6I6XHB7-F1
#
_cell.length_a   1.000
_cell.length_b   1.000
_cell.length_c   1.000
_cell.angle_alpha   90.00
_cell.angle_beta   90.00
_cell.angle_gamma   90.00
#
_symmetry.space_group_name_H-M   'P 1'
#
loop_
_entity.id
_entity.type
_entity.pdbx_description
1 polymer ?
#
loop_
_entity_poly.entity_id
_entity_poly.type
_entity_poly.pdbx_seq_one_letter_code
_entity_poly.pdbx_strand_id
1 'polypeptide(L)' 'MNEQRCACNHCSCTVDANAVQQGGKAYCCEACASGHRNGEPCRMADCKCGETVQPKESNVDNALDETFPASDPISP' A
#
# COMPACT_ATOMS: atom_id res chain seq x y z
N MET A 1 29.42 9.35 1.68
CA MET A 1 28.48 9.57 0.56
C MET A 1 27.07 9.49 1.14
N ASN A 2 26.18 10.45 0.85
CA ASN A 2 24.84 10.49 1.43
C ASN A 2 23.93 9.60 0.57
N GLU A 3 23.78 8.34 0.98
CA GLU A 3 22.84 7.40 0.36
C GLU A 3 21.40 7.82 0.72
N GLN A 4 20.81 8.68 -0.11
CA GLN A 4 19.40 9.02 0.03
C GLN A 4 18.56 7.79 -0.35
N ARG A 5 17.47 7.54 0.36
CA ARG A 5 16.55 6.44 0.07
C ARG A 5 15.28 6.96 -0.56
N CYS A 6 14.64 6.10 -1.36
CA CYS A 6 13.35 6.40 -1.96
C CYS A 6 12.33 6.76 -0.87
N ALA A 7 11.53 7.81 -1.09
CA ALA A 7 10.50 8.24 -0.16
C ALA A 7 9.26 7.33 -0.12
N CYS A 8 9.20 6.28 -0.95
CA CYS A 8 8.12 5.31 -0.94
C CYS A 8 8.30 4.34 0.25
N ASN A 9 7.29 4.22 1.13
CA ASN A 9 7.35 3.38 2.34
C ASN A 9 7.61 1.89 2.06
N HIS A 10 7.18 1.40 0.89
CA HIS A 10 7.36 0.01 0.49
C HIS A 10 8.56 -0.19 -0.45
N CYS A 11 9.41 0.83 -0.62
CA CYS A 11 10.56 0.81 -1.50
C CYS A 11 11.85 1.02 -0.71
N SER A 12 12.77 0.07 -0.79
CA SER A 12 14.10 0.17 -0.15
C SER A 12 15.20 0.57 -1.15
N CYS A 13 14.83 1.08 -2.32
CA CYS A 13 15.79 1.49 -3.34
C CYS A 13 16.61 2.71 -2.89
N THR A 14 17.93 2.62 -3.03
CA THR A 14 18.83 3.76 -2.90
C THR A 14 18.65 4.71 -4.08
N VAL A 15 18.62 6.01 -3.80
CA VAL A 15 18.48 7.07 -4.79
C VAL A 15 19.71 7.96 -4.77
N ASP A 16 20.24 8.19 -5.96
CA ASP A 16 21.44 9.01 -6.18
C ASP A 16 21.03 10.36 -6.80
N ALA A 17 21.99 11.06 -7.43
CA ALA A 17 21.73 12.33 -8.12
C ALA A 17 20.64 12.25 -9.21
N ASN A 18 20.31 11.05 -9.68
CA ASN A 18 19.22 10.80 -10.64
C ASN A 18 17.85 10.56 -9.97
N ALA A 19 17.71 10.88 -8.68
CA ALA A 19 16.43 10.78 -7.98
C ALA A 19 15.40 11.76 -8.55
N VAL A 20 14.18 11.27 -8.73
CA VAL A 20 13.04 12.11 -9.14
C VAL A 20 12.56 12.87 -7.91
N GLN A 21 12.65 14.20 -7.92
CA GLN A 21 12.17 15.05 -6.83
C GLN A 21 10.74 15.52 -7.14
N GLN A 22 9.76 15.10 -6.35
CA GLN A 22 8.36 15.50 -6.52
C GLN A 22 7.77 15.90 -5.17
N GLY A 23 7.24 17.13 -5.07
CA GLY A 23 6.64 17.64 -3.83
C GLY A 23 7.59 17.66 -2.63
N GLY A 24 8.89 17.88 -2.86
CA GLY A 24 9.91 17.91 -1.80
C GLY A 24 10.37 16.52 -1.30
N LYS A 25 9.97 15.44 -1.99
CA LYS A 25 10.40 14.07 -1.69
C LYS A 25 11.22 13.51 -2.86
N ALA A 26 12.24 12.71 -2.55
CA ALA A 26 13.09 12.06 -3.53
C ALA A 26 12.63 10.62 -3.79
N TYR A 27 12.44 10.27 -5.06
CA TYR A 27 11.94 8.97 -5.50
C TYR A 27 12.92 8.30 -6.45
N CYS A 28 12.88 6.98 -6.50
CA CYS A 28 13.78 6.23 -7.37
C CYS A 28 13.37 6.31 -8.85
N CYS A 29 12.10 6.52 -9.15
CA CYS A 29 11.54 6.67 -10.50
C CYS A 29 10.21 7.42 -10.46
N GLU A 30 9.66 7.77 -11.62
CA GLU A 30 8.36 8.43 -11.76
C GLU A 30 7.19 7.58 -11.24
N ALA A 31 7.27 6.24 -11.35
CA ALA A 31 6.23 5.35 -10.81
C ALA A 31 6.08 5.52 -9.29
N CYS A 32 7.19 5.56 -8.54
CA CYS A 32 7.16 5.81 -7.10
C CYS A 32 6.70 7.24 -6.78
N ALA A 33 7.09 8.24 -7.59
CA ALA A 33 6.68 9.62 -7.40
C ALA A 33 5.18 9.85 -7.66
N SER A 34 4.61 9.09 -8.62
CA SER A 34 3.18 9.04 -8.90
C SER A 34 2.38 8.12 -7.98
N GLY A 35 3.05 7.38 -7.09
CA GLY A 35 2.42 6.47 -6.14
C GLY A 35 1.88 5.18 -6.76
N HIS A 36 2.54 4.65 -7.79
CA HIS A 36 2.17 3.39 -8.46
C HIS A 36 0.71 3.34 -8.93
N ARG A 37 0.16 4.46 -9.45
CA ARG A 37 -1.24 4.56 -9.91
C ARG A 37 -1.65 3.52 -10.96
N ASN A 38 -0.71 3.02 -11.75
CA ASN A 38 -0.93 1.97 -12.75
C ASN A 38 -0.55 0.56 -12.25
N GLY A 39 -0.15 0.41 -10.98
CA GLY A 39 0.41 -0.85 -10.45
C GLY A 39 1.79 -1.20 -11.01
N GLU A 40 2.45 -0.27 -11.71
CA GLU A 40 3.77 -0.52 -12.29
C GLU A 40 4.84 -0.64 -11.21
N PRO A 41 5.80 -1.57 -11.34
CA PRO A 41 6.94 -1.65 -10.43
C PRO A 41 7.85 -0.43 -10.55
N CYS A 42 8.73 -0.23 -9.57
CA CYS A 42 9.74 0.82 -9.69
C CYS A 42 10.84 0.44 -10.69
N ARG A 43 11.92 1.26 -10.79
CA ARG A 43 13.11 0.96 -11.61
C ARG A 43 13.71 -0.43 -11.37
N MET A 44 13.42 -1.02 -10.21
CA MET A 44 13.90 -2.32 -9.79
C MET A 44 12.73 -3.30 -9.87
N ALA A 45 12.80 -4.23 -10.83
CA ALA A 45 11.75 -5.23 -11.04
C ALA A 45 11.57 -6.17 -9.84
N ASP A 46 12.61 -6.34 -9.02
CA ASP A 46 12.58 -7.14 -7.79
C ASP A 46 11.86 -6.40 -6.63
N CYS A 47 11.71 -5.07 -6.72
CA CYS A 47 11.09 -4.28 -5.68
C CYS A 47 9.57 -4.20 -5.87
N LYS A 48 8.84 -4.85 -4.96
CA LYS A 48 7.36 -4.98 -4.97
C LYS A 48 6.61 -3.79 -4.37
N CYS A 49 7.19 -2.59 -4.45
CA CYS A 49 6.56 -1.36 -3.94
C CYS A 49 5.27 -0.97 -4.68
N GLY A 50 5.11 -1.37 -5.95
CA GLY A 50 3.88 -1.12 -6.71
C GLY A 50 2.75 -2.12 -6.47
N GLU A 51 3.09 -3.33 -6.01
CA GLU A 51 2.12 -4.42 -5.77
C GLU A 51 1.50 -4.35 -4.37
N THR A 52 2.20 -3.67 -3.45
CA THR A 52 1.84 -3.51 -2.02
C THR A 52 0.89 -2.36 -1.74
N VAL A 53 0.50 -1.58 -2.77
CA VAL A 53 -0.57 -0.56 -2.67
C VAL A 53 -1.96 -1.21 -2.66
N GLN A 54 -2.06 -2.54 -2.52
CA GLN A 54 -3.32 -3.17 -2.18
C GLN A 54 -3.64 -2.87 -0.70
N PRO A 55 -4.83 -2.32 -0.42
CA PRO A 55 -5.23 -1.86 0.89
C PRO A 55 -5.05 -3.00 1.90
N LYS A 56 -4.14 -2.77 2.84
CA LYS A 56 -4.04 -3.56 4.05
C LYS A 56 -5.38 -3.47 4.79
N GLU A 57 -5.88 -4.63 5.21
CA GLU A 57 -7.11 -4.93 5.96
C GLU A 57 -8.41 -4.83 5.12
N SER A 58 -8.95 -5.89 4.51
CA SER A 58 -9.30 -7.16 5.15
C SER A 58 -9.66 -6.97 6.63
N ASN A 59 -10.72 -6.20 6.91
CA ASN A 59 -11.51 -6.40 8.13
C ASN A 59 -12.24 -7.75 8.02
N VAL A 60 -11.46 -8.83 8.03
CA VAL A 60 -11.93 -10.21 8.16
C VAL A 60 -11.54 -10.67 9.56
N ASP A 61 -12.17 -10.04 10.55
CA ASP A 61 -12.36 -10.61 11.88
C ASP A 61 -13.85 -10.41 12.17
N ASN A 62 -14.70 -11.30 11.64
CA ASN A 62 -15.14 -12.45 12.41
C ASN A 62 -15.74 -12.05 13.78
N ALA A 63 -16.66 -11.08 13.79
CA ALA A 63 -17.64 -10.94 14.87
C ALA A 63 -18.77 -11.97 14.65
N LEU A 64 -18.40 -13.24 14.81
CA LEU A 64 -19.33 -14.27 15.26
C LEU A 64 -19.77 -13.85 16.65
N ASP A 65 -21.00 -13.37 16.79
CA ASP A 65 -21.77 -13.67 18.00
C ASP A 65 -23.23 -13.82 17.58
N GLU A 66 -23.51 -15.04 17.12
CA GLU A 66 -24.80 -15.69 17.12
C GLU A 66 -25.44 -15.65 18.51
N THR A 67 -25.91 -14.48 18.94
CA THR A 67 -26.77 -14.36 20.12
C THR A 67 -27.83 -13.32 19.84
N PHE A 68 -28.99 -13.74 19.35
CA PHE A 68 -30.30 -13.46 20.00
C PHE A 68 -31.36 -14.37 19.37
N PRO A 69 -31.73 -15.49 20.02
CA PRO A 69 -32.95 -16.21 19.71
C PRO A 69 -34.13 -15.34 20.14
N ALA A 70 -34.66 -14.52 19.24
CA ALA A 70 -35.97 -13.92 19.45
C ALA A 70 -37.03 -14.98 19.11
N SER A 71 -37.37 -15.78 20.11
CA SER A 71 -38.69 -16.37 20.24
C SER A 71 -39.76 -15.32 19.92
N ASP A 72 -40.53 -15.49 18.84
CA ASP A 72 -41.93 -15.95 18.90
C ASP A 72 -42.60 -15.90 17.50
N PRO A 73 -43.36 -16.94 17.08
CA PRO A 73 -44.17 -16.91 15.86
C PRO A 73 -45.42 -16.02 16.06
N ILE A 74 -45.60 -15.02 15.20
CA ILE A 74 -46.88 -14.28 15.16
C ILE A 74 -47.94 -15.16 14.48
N SER A 75 -48.88 -15.71 15.27
CA SER A 75 -50.25 -16.04 14.84
C SER A 75 -51.17 -14.89 15.24
N PRO A 76 -51.94 -14.35 14.29
CA PRO A 76 -53.37 -14.73 14.21
C PRO A 76 -53.89 -15.01 12.80
#